data_AF-A0A382XED2-F1
#
_entry.id   AF-A0A382XED2-F1
#
_cell.length_a   1.000
_cell.length_b   1.000
_cell.length_c   1.000
_cell.angle_alpha   90.00
_cell.angle_beta   90.00
_cell.angle_gamma   90.00
#
_symmetry.space_group_name_H-M   'P 1'
#
loop_
_entity.id
_entity.type
_entity.pdbx_description
1 polymer ?
#
loop_
_entity_poly.entity_id
_entity_poly.type
_entity_poly.pdbx_seq_one_letter_code
_entity_poly.pdbx_strand_id
1 'polypeptide(L)'
;VKNVPLNALERRSLAALSSVLGLRMLGLFLILPVFALYADRLEGANAMLVGIALGAYGVTQALLQVPFGILSDRFGRKPLLTAGLLLFALGSMVAAQASTI
;
A
#
# COMPACT_ATOMS: atom_id res chain seq x y z
N VAL A 1 -17.77 2.87 29.69
CA VAL A 1 -18.11 3.20 28.29
C VAL A 1 -19.20 2.23 27.85
N LYS A 2 -20.41 2.72 27.49
CA LYS A 2 -21.52 1.85 27.08
C LYS A 2 -21.18 1.17 25.74
N ASN A 3 -21.26 -0.17 25.68
CA ASN A 3 -21.18 -0.93 24.43
C ASN A 3 -22.47 -0.70 23.64
N VAL A 4 -22.49 0.33 22.79
CA VAL A 4 -23.58 0.54 21.82
C VAL A 4 -23.36 -0.44 20.67
N PRO A 5 -24.33 -1.32 20.35
CA PRO A 5 -24.19 -2.26 19.25
C PRO A 5 -24.12 -1.52 17.91
N LEU A 6 -23.20 -1.96 17.03
CA LEU A 6 -22.98 -1.36 15.71
C LEU A 6 -24.21 -1.57 14.81
N ASN A 7 -24.59 -0.52 14.08
CA ASN A 7 -25.63 -0.61 13.06
C ASN A 7 -25.12 -1.40 11.83
N ALA A 8 -26.03 -1.95 11.02
CA ALA A 8 -25.70 -2.77 9.85
C ALA A 8 -24.78 -2.04 8.86
N LEU A 9 -25.00 -0.73 8.69
CA LEU A 9 -24.18 0.13 7.82
C LEU A 9 -22.75 0.33 8.37
N GLU A 10 -22.62 0.53 9.69
CA GLU A 10 -21.34 0.71 10.36
C GLU A 10 -20.52 -0.58 10.30
N ARG A 11 -21.17 -1.72 10.57
CA ARG A 11 -20.53 -3.04 10.49
C ARG A 11 -20.01 -3.34 9.08
N ARG A 12 -20.77 -3.00 8.04
CA ARG A 12 -20.35 -3.14 6.64
C ARG A 12 -19.17 -2.22 6.31
N SER A 13 -19.21 -0.97 6.76
CA SER A 13 -18.13 0.00 6.51
C SER A 13 -16.84 -0.38 7.22
N LEU A 14 -16.94 -0.82 8.48
CA LEU A 14 -15.81 -1.35 9.24
C LEU A 14 -15.23 -2.61 8.59
N ALA A 15 -16.07 -3.56 8.17
CA ALA A 15 -15.60 -4.74 7.45
C ALA A 15 -14.84 -4.35 6.17
N ALA A 16 -15.40 -3.45 5.35
CA ALA A 16 -14.74 -3.01 4.12
C ALA A 16 -13.39 -2.32 4.38
N LEU A 17 -13.33 -1.38 5.34
CA LEU A 17 -12.10 -0.67 5.67
C LEU A 17 -11.04 -1.60 6.25
N SER A 18 -11.43 -2.51 7.14
CA SER A 18 -10.54 -3.51 7.73
C SER A 18 -10.01 -4.49 6.69
N SER A 19 -10.85 -4.92 5.75
CA SER A 19 -10.41 -5.77 4.63
C SER A 19 -9.40 -5.06 3.74
N VAL A 20 -9.63 -3.79 3.39
CA VAL A 20 -8.69 -3.00 2.57
C VAL A 20 -7.36 -2.80 3.30
N LEU A 21 -7.40 -2.44 4.59
CA LEU A 21 -6.20 -2.25 5.40
C LEU A 21 -5.43 -3.57 5.58
N GLY A 22 -6.15 -4.66 5.85
CA GLY A 22 -5.59 -5.99 6.02
C GLY A 22 -4.92 -6.50 4.76
N LEU A 23 -5.57 -6.36 3.60
CA LEU A 23 -5.00 -6.76 2.31
C LEU A 23 -3.75 -5.95 1.97
N ARG A 24 -3.75 -4.64 2.28
CA ARG A 24 -2.58 -3.78 2.09
C ARG A 24 -1.41 -4.22 2.96
N MET A 25 -1.64 -4.46 4.25
CA MET A 25 -0.59 -4.91 5.16
C MET A 25 -0.05 -6.27 4.75
N LEU A 26 -0.91 -7.21 4.38
CA LEU A 26 -0.51 -8.52 3.86
C LEU A 26 0.43 -8.38 2.65
N GLY A 27 0.01 -7.63 1.63
CA GLY A 27 0.82 -7.44 0.42
C GLY A 27 2.19 -6.83 0.73
N LEU A 28 2.24 -5.80 1.57
CA LEU A 28 3.49 -5.15 1.94
C LEU A 28 4.45 -6.08 2.69
N PHE A 29 3.93 -6.78 3.70
CA PHE A 29 4.73 -7.69 4.53
C PHE A 29 5.14 -8.95 3.80
N LEU A 30 4.44 -9.33 2.72
CA LEU A 30 4.89 -10.37 1.81
C LEU A 30 6.03 -9.86 0.92
N ILE A 31 5.87 -8.67 0.33
CA ILE A 31 6.82 -8.14 -0.66
C ILE A 31 8.18 -7.80 -0.04
N LEU A 32 8.23 -7.15 1.13
CA LEU A 32 9.49 -6.73 1.76
C LEU A 32 10.51 -7.87 1.95
N PRO A 33 10.17 -8.98 2.64
CA PRO A 33 11.11 -10.08 2.84
C PRO A 33 11.34 -10.91 1.58
N VAL A 34 10.32 -11.11 0.75
CA VAL A 34 10.47 -11.86 -0.51
C VAL A 34 11.37 -11.11 -1.47
N PHE A 35 11.16 -9.80 -1.63
CA PHE A 35 12.01 -8.96 -2.47
C PHE A 35 13.44 -8.94 -1.93
N ALA A 36 13.64 -8.75 -0.62
CA ALA A 36 14.99 -8.80 -0.04
C ALA A 36 15.72 -10.14 -0.30
N LEU A 37 15.00 -11.27 -0.32
CA LEU A 37 15.57 -12.60 -0.57
C LEU A 37 15.83 -12.87 -2.08
N TYR A 38 14.99 -12.33 -2.97
CA TYR A 38 15.05 -12.60 -4.40
C TYR A 38 15.71 -11.49 -5.22
N ALA A 39 15.92 -10.30 -4.65
CA ALA A 39 16.44 -9.14 -5.36
C ALA A 39 17.81 -9.40 -5.98
N ASP A 40 18.68 -10.18 -5.36
CA ASP A 40 20.01 -10.53 -5.89
C ASP A 40 19.94 -11.37 -7.19
N ARG A 41 18.76 -11.91 -7.55
CA ARG A 41 18.53 -12.62 -8.82
C ARG A 41 18.06 -11.71 -9.94
N LEU A 42 17.78 -10.44 -9.66
CA LEU A 42 17.39 -9.46 -10.67
C LEU A 42 18.63 -8.94 -11.40
N GLU A 43 18.51 -8.73 -12.71
CA GLU A 43 19.60 -8.18 -13.51
C GLU A 43 19.96 -6.77 -13.02
N GLY A 44 21.26 -6.54 -12.77
CA GLY A 44 21.77 -5.26 -12.24
C GLY A 44 21.64 -5.08 -10.73
N ALA A 45 21.23 -6.12 -9.99
CA ALA A 45 21.06 -6.04 -8.55
C ALA A 45 22.37 -5.75 -7.81
N ASN A 46 22.33 -4.72 -6.97
CA ASN A 46 23.35 -4.36 -5.99
C ASN A 46 22.61 -4.02 -4.68
N ALA A 47 23.15 -4.42 -3.53
CA ALA A 47 22.65 -4.06 -2.21
C ALA A 47 22.23 -2.58 -2.07
N MET A 48 22.95 -1.65 -2.70
CA MET A 48 22.58 -0.24 -2.73
C MET A 48 21.26 0.02 -3.47
N LEU A 49 21.07 -0.57 -4.66
CA LEU A 49 19.84 -0.41 -5.45
C LEU A 49 18.65 -1.10 -4.78
N VAL A 50 18.86 -2.28 -4.18
CA VAL A 50 17.84 -2.95 -3.36
C VAL A 50 17.42 -2.07 -2.19
N GLY A 51 18.40 -1.50 -1.49
CA GLY A 51 18.15 -0.55 -0.39
C GLY A 51 17.41 0.70 -0.84
N ILE A 52 17.76 1.26 -2.00
CA ILE A 52 17.06 2.40 -2.59
C ILE A 52 15.63 2.03 -3.00
N ALA A 53 15.40 0.87 -3.60
CA ALA A 53 14.06 0.42 -4.00
C ALA A 53 13.14 0.27 -2.76
N LEU A 54 13.62 -0.38 -1.71
CA LEU A 54 12.88 -0.52 -0.45
C LEU A 54 12.72 0.84 0.27
N GLY A 55 13.76 1.67 0.27
CA GLY A 55 13.75 2.99 0.88
C GLY A 55 12.82 3.97 0.16
N ALA A 56 12.77 3.93 -1.17
CA ALA A 56 11.93 4.77 -2.01
C ALA A 56 10.44 4.57 -1.68
N TYR A 57 10.03 3.33 -1.39
CA TYR A 57 8.69 3.05 -0.88
C TYR A 57 8.41 3.83 0.41
N GLY A 58 9.30 3.74 1.40
CA GLY A 58 9.14 4.42 2.69
C GLY A 58 9.15 5.94 2.59
N VAL A 59 10.08 6.49 1.81
CA VAL A 59 10.19 7.94 1.58
C VAL A 59 8.96 8.48 0.85
N THR A 60 8.54 7.81 -0.23
CA THR A 60 7.34 8.18 -0.98
C THR A 60 6.10 8.11 -0.08
N GLN A 61 5.99 7.07 0.74
CA GLN A 61 4.90 6.94 1.70
C GLN A 61 4.92 8.11 2.69
N ALA A 62 6.06 8.42 3.31
CA ALA A 62 6.15 9.51 4.30
C ALA A 62 5.79 10.87 3.68
N LEU A 63 6.32 11.16 2.50
CA LEU A 63 6.10 12.44 1.80
C LEU A 63 4.65 12.59 1.33
N LEU A 64 4.05 11.52 0.80
CA LEU A 64 2.71 11.58 0.20
C LEU A 64 1.58 11.28 1.19
N GLN A 65 1.86 10.66 2.34
CA GLN A 65 0.83 10.29 3.31
C GLN A 65 0.10 11.51 3.88
N VAL A 66 0.82 12.58 4.25
CA VAL A 66 0.22 13.82 4.77
C VAL A 66 -0.61 14.54 3.71
N PRO A 67 -0.09 14.87 2.51
CA PRO A 67 -0.87 15.58 1.49
C PRO A 67 -2.07 14.76 1.01
N PHE A 68 -1.94 13.44 0.82
CA PHE A 68 -3.10 12.61 0.49
C PHE A 68 -4.09 12.48 1.63
N GLY A 69 -3.65 12.52 2.89
CA GLY A 69 -4.55 12.61 4.04
C GLY A 69 -5.45 13.84 3.97
N ILE A 70 -4.84 15.02 3.79
CA ILE A 70 -5.56 16.30 3.64
C ILE A 70 -6.47 16.28 2.39
N LEU A 71 -5.97 15.76 1.27
CA LEU A 71 -6.75 15.63 0.04
C LEU A 71 -7.98 14.72 0.24
N SER A 72 -7.84 13.66 1.04
CA SER A 72 -8.92 12.72 1.34
C SER A 72 -10.04 13.37 2.15
N ASP A 73 -9.67 14.26 3.06
CA ASP A 73 -10.65 14.99 3.87
C ASP A 73 -11.34 16.09 3.05
N ARG A 74 -10.67 16.66 2.02
CA ARG A 74 -11.24 17.68 1.14
C ARG A 74 -12.15 17.13 0.03
N PHE A 75 -11.75 16.05 -0.64
CA PHE A 75 -12.49 15.48 -1.78
C PHE A 75 -13.38 14.28 -1.40
N GLY A 76 -13.32 13.85 -0.14
CA GLY A 76 -14.00 12.68 0.36
C GLY A 76 -13.13 11.42 0.32
N ARG A 77 -13.22 10.61 1.38
CA ARG A 77 -12.35 9.45 1.60
C ARG A 77 -12.53 8.34 0.57
N LYS A 78 -13.76 8.11 0.12
CA LYS A 78 -14.13 7.00 -0.77
C LYS A 78 -13.47 7.11 -2.17
N PRO A 79 -13.60 8.23 -2.92
CA PRO A 79 -12.94 8.35 -4.23
C PRO A 79 -11.42 8.29 -4.15
N LEU A 80 -10.80 8.89 -3.11
CA LEU A 80 -9.35 8.85 -2.97
C LEU A 80 -8.82 7.44 -2.66
N LEU A 81 -9.51 6.69 -1.78
CA LEU A 81 -9.18 5.29 -1.51
C LEU A 81 -9.25 4.43 -2.78
N THR A 82 -10.30 4.61 -3.58
CA THR A 82 -10.45 3.86 -4.84
C THR A 82 -9.36 4.23 -5.86
N ALA A 83 -9.05 5.52 -6.00
CA ALA A 83 -7.97 5.97 -6.88
C ALA A 83 -6.60 5.40 -6.44
N GLY A 84 -6.31 5.42 -5.13
CA GLY A 84 -5.09 4.83 -4.59
C GLY A 84 -5.00 3.32 -4.80
N LEU A 85 -6.11 2.59 -4.69
CA LEU A 85 -6.16 1.15 -4.97
C LEU A 85 -5.91 0.84 -6.45
N LEU A 86 -6.48 1.64 -7.36
CA LEU A 86 -6.22 1.49 -8.79
C LEU A 86 -4.75 1.77 -9.13
N LEU A 87 -4.18 2.83 -8.56
CA LEU A 87 -2.76 3.15 -8.73
C LEU A 87 -1.87 2.01 -8.19
N PHE A 88 -2.20 1.46 -7.03
CA PHE A 88 -1.48 0.33 -6.44
C PHE A 88 -1.54 -0.92 -7.33
N ALA A 89 -2.72 -1.24 -7.88
CA ALA A 89 -2.88 -2.37 -8.79
C ALA A 89 -2.05 -2.20 -10.07
N LEU A 90 -2.10 -1.03 -10.69
CA LEU A 90 -1.32 -0.72 -11.89
C LEU A 90 0.19 -0.77 -11.61
N GLY A 91 0.65 -0.15 -10.52
CA GLY A 91 2.05 -0.20 -10.12
C GLY A 91 2.53 -1.62 -9.84
N SER A 92 1.68 -2.44 -9.24
CA SER A 92 1.98 -3.86 -8.98
C SER A 92 2.07 -4.67 -10.27
N MET A 93 1.24 -4.39 -11.28
CA MET A 93 1.34 -5.04 -12.59
C MET A 93 2.63 -4.64 -13.33
N VAL A 94 3.01 -3.37 -13.27
CA VAL A 94 4.28 -2.89 -13.84
C VAL A 94 5.46 -3.59 -13.17
N ALA A 95 5.45 -3.66 -11.84
CA ALA A 95 6.49 -4.36 -11.08
C ALA A 95 6.54 -5.87 -11.37
N ALA A 96 5.38 -6.51 -11.55
CA ALA A 96 5.32 -7.94 -11.87
C ALA A 96 5.91 -8.27 -13.26
N GLN A 97 5.84 -7.32 -14.20
CA GLN A 97 6.38 -7.47 -15.55
C GLN A 97 7.85 -7.05 -15.64
N ALA A 98 8.41 -6.43 -14.59
CA ALA A 98 9.78 -5.95 -14.59
C ALA A 98 10.78 -7.10 -14.41
N SER A 99 11.74 -7.20 -15.32
CA SER A 99 12.83 -8.18 -15.25
C SER A 99 14.12 -7.62 -14.62
N THR A 100 14.14 -6.32 -14.32
CA THR A 100 15.30 -5.59 -13.79
C THR A 100 14.93 -4.81 -12.53
N ILE A 101 15.95 -4.40 -11.78
CA ILE A 101 15.80 -3.52 -10.60
C ILE A 101 15.73 -2.04 -10.96
#